data_AF-A0A1F2X212-F1
#
_entry.id   AF-A0A1F2X212-F1
#
_cell.length_a   1.000
_cell.length_b   1.000
_cell.length_c   1.000
_cell.angle_alpha   90.00
_cell.angle_beta   90.00
_cell.angle_gamma   90.00
#
_symmetry.space_group_name_H-M   'P 1'
#
loop_
_entity.id
_entity.type
_entity.pdbx_description
1 polymer ?
#
loop_
_entity_poly.entity_id
_entity_poly.type
_entity_poly.pdbx_seq_one_letter_code
_entity_poly.pdbx_strand_id
1 'polypeptide(L)'
;MIGTVSYDGLSATPWWERVAEGLGVSPDEVWFETLALLAVVAVLWLFYLAACAWAARIAGDPATGPMTVAVSFAHTLVPIALAYAFAHYFTLVIFEGQLAIAAISDPFGLGWNLFGTVDYRPNFTWIGPTAVWWIQLLAIVAGHVAGVVLAHDRSLALFPAARAVRSQYAMLALMVALTTLGLTILAAG
;
A
#
# COMPACT_ATOMS: atom_id res chain seq x y z
N MET A 1 1.47 6.94 -2.42
CA MET A 1 0.68 5.71 -2.65
C MET A 1 0.75 4.76 -1.47
N ILE A 2 1.89 4.16 -1.14
CA ILE A 2 1.94 3.26 0.03
C ILE A 2 1.55 4.01 1.31
N GLY A 3 2.13 5.18 1.60
CA GLY A 3 1.79 5.95 2.81
C GLY A 3 0.36 6.50 2.87
N THR A 4 -0.27 6.78 1.73
CA THR A 4 -1.66 7.24 1.70
C THR A 4 -2.61 6.09 2.03
N VAL A 5 -2.37 4.90 1.47
CA VAL A 5 -3.17 3.69 1.76
C VAL A 5 -2.91 3.18 3.18
N SER A 6 -1.67 3.30 3.68
CA SER A 6 -1.35 2.98 5.08
C SER A 6 -2.05 3.93 6.05
N TYR A 7 -2.11 5.22 5.74
CA TYR A 7 -2.86 6.19 6.57
C TYR A 7 -4.34 5.83 6.60
N ASP A 8 -4.96 5.62 5.45
CA ASP A 8 -6.39 5.31 5.35
C ASP A 8 -6.79 4.07 6.17
N GLY A 9 -6.01 2.99 6.03
CA GLY A 9 -6.23 1.79 6.84
C GLY A 9 -5.96 2.01 8.32
N LEU A 10 -4.94 2.80 8.69
CA LEU A 10 -4.64 3.12 10.08
C LEU A 10 -5.75 3.96 10.72
N SER A 11 -6.27 4.95 10.00
CA SER A 11 -7.34 5.84 10.47
C SER A 11 -8.66 5.12 10.71
N ALA A 12 -8.89 4.00 10.02
CA ALA A 12 -10.05 3.14 10.24
C ALA A 12 -9.94 2.23 11.49
N THR A 13 -8.80 2.22 12.20
CA THR A 13 -8.61 1.36 13.37
C THR A 13 -9.05 2.04 14.68
N PRO A 14 -9.57 1.28 15.67
CA PRO A 14 -9.89 1.82 17.00
C PRO A 14 -8.68 2.37 17.76
N TRP A 15 -7.46 2.02 17.34
CA TRP A 15 -6.25 2.60 17.91
C TRP A 15 -6.09 4.07 17.52
N TRP A 16 -6.47 4.43 16.30
CA TRP A 16 -6.38 5.81 15.82
C TRP A 16 -7.33 6.74 16.55
N GLU A 17 -8.57 6.29 16.77
CA GLU A 17 -9.57 6.99 17.58
C GLU A 17 -9.00 7.35 18.96
N ARG A 18 -8.36 6.39 19.65
CA ARG A 18 -7.72 6.63 20.95
C ARG A 18 -6.57 7.63 20.90
N VAL A 19 -5.83 7.69 19.79
CA VAL A 19 -4.76 8.68 19.61
C VAL A 19 -5.36 10.08 19.47
N ALA A 20 -6.39 10.24 18.65
CA ALA A 20 -7.09 11.51 18.49
C ALA A 20 -7.72 11.98 19.82
N GLU A 21 -8.42 11.09 20.52
CA GLU A 21 -8.98 11.35 21.85
C GLU A 21 -7.92 11.77 22.87
N GLY A 22 -6.78 11.07 22.91
CA GLY A 22 -5.67 11.39 23.82
C GLY A 22 -5.02 12.75 23.55
N LEU A 23 -5.10 13.24 22.31
CA LEU A 23 -4.66 14.58 21.91
C LEU A 23 -5.75 15.65 22.10
N GLY A 24 -6.98 15.25 22.48
CA GLY A 24 -8.12 16.14 22.65
C GLY A 24 -8.63 16.74 21.33
N VAL A 25 -8.41 16.05 20.21
CA VAL A 25 -8.81 16.49 18.86
C VAL A 25 -9.88 15.53 18.33
N SER A 26 -10.88 16.05 17.62
CA SER A 26 -11.83 15.16 16.95
C SER A 26 -11.14 14.46 15.75
N PRO A 27 -11.30 13.13 15.58
CA PRO A 27 -10.70 12.40 14.46
C PRO A 27 -11.04 13.01 13.09
N ASP A 28 -12.22 13.61 12.97
CA ASP A 28 -12.78 14.16 11.73
C ASP A 28 -12.30 15.60 11.40
N GLU A 29 -11.41 16.17 12.22
CA GLU A 29 -10.87 17.51 11.94
C GLU A 29 -9.90 17.48 10.76
N VAL A 30 -10.30 18.14 9.66
CA VAL A 30 -9.57 18.17 8.37
C VAL A 30 -8.08 18.51 8.52
N TRP A 31 -7.73 19.45 9.41
CA TRP A 31 -6.32 19.81 9.61
C TRP A 31 -5.52 18.69 10.29
N PHE A 32 -6.15 17.95 11.21
CA PHE A 32 -5.54 16.84 11.92
C PHE A 32 -5.34 15.67 10.95
N GLU A 33 -6.36 15.32 10.17
CA GLU A 33 -6.27 14.30 9.14
C GLU A 33 -5.18 14.62 8.10
N THR A 34 -5.13 15.88 7.65
CA THR A 34 -4.12 16.32 6.68
C THR A 34 -2.70 16.21 7.26
N LEU A 35 -2.50 16.66 8.50
CA LEU A 35 -1.20 16.59 9.15
C LEU A 35 -0.78 15.14 9.42
N ALA A 36 -1.72 14.30 9.85
CA ALA A 36 -1.49 12.89 10.10
C ALA A 36 -1.14 12.13 8.82
N LEU A 37 -1.85 12.39 7.73
CA LEU A 37 -1.53 11.86 6.41
C LEU A 37 -0.11 12.22 6.00
N LEU A 38 0.25 13.51 6.10
CA LEU A 38 1.60 13.98 5.78
C LEU A 38 2.65 13.33 6.68
N ALA A 39 2.35 13.14 7.97
CA ALA A 39 3.23 12.47 8.91
C ALA A 39 3.47 11.01 8.54
N VAL A 40 2.42 10.24 8.24
CA VAL A 40 2.55 8.82 7.82
C VAL A 40 3.37 8.71 6.53
N VAL A 41 3.10 9.56 5.54
CA VAL A 41 3.87 9.61 4.28
C VAL A 41 5.34 9.94 4.56
N ALA A 42 5.61 10.94 5.39
CA ALA A 42 6.96 11.35 5.75
C ALA A 42 7.72 10.24 6.49
N VAL A 43 7.07 9.57 7.45
CA VAL A 43 7.67 8.46 8.22
C VAL A 43 8.08 7.32 7.29
N LEU A 44 7.19 6.86 6.39
CA LEU A 44 7.54 5.80 5.46
C LEU A 44 8.63 6.21 4.48
N TRP A 45 8.61 7.46 4.01
CA TRP A 45 9.65 7.98 3.13
C TRP A 45 11.02 8.04 3.83
N LEU A 46 11.07 8.52 5.07
CA LEU A 46 12.28 8.52 5.88
C LEU A 46 12.80 7.11 6.16
N PHE A 47 11.89 6.16 6.39
CA PHE A 47 12.26 4.76 6.62
C PHE A 47 12.88 4.13 5.35
N TYR A 48 12.32 4.42 4.18
CA TYR A 48 12.91 4.03 2.89
C TYR A 48 14.29 4.66 2.66
N LEU A 49 14.43 5.96 2.92
CA LEU A 49 15.72 6.65 2.80
C LEU A 49 16.76 6.13 3.79
N ALA A 50 16.36 5.78 5.02
CA ALA A 50 17.24 5.17 6.00
C ALA A 50 17.76 3.81 5.52
N ALA A 51 16.89 2.97 4.95
CA ALA A 51 17.28 1.71 4.35
C ALA A 51 18.26 1.92 3.17
N CYS A 52 17.99 2.88 2.29
CA CYS A 52 18.87 3.22 1.17
C CYS A 52 20.23 3.79 1.63
N ALA A 53 20.23 4.65 2.65
CA ALA A 53 21.44 5.19 3.24
C ALA A 53 22.29 4.10 3.90
N TRP A 54 21.65 3.12 4.55
CA TRP A 54 22.35 1.97 5.11
C TRP A 54 22.95 1.09 4.00
N ALA A 55 22.20 0.83 2.93
CA ALA A 55 22.72 0.10 1.77
C ALA A 55 23.92 0.81 1.10
N ALA A 56 23.84 2.14 0.92
CA ALA A 56 24.94 2.96 0.42
C ALA A 56 26.19 2.86 1.30
N ARG A 57 26.03 2.93 2.63
CA ARG A 57 27.14 2.76 3.59
C ARG A 57 27.79 1.38 3.50
N ILE A 58 26.99 0.33 3.33
CA ILE A 58 27.50 -1.04 3.16
C ILE A 58 28.26 -1.18 1.83
N ALA A 59 27.81 -0.51 0.77
CA ALA A 59 28.49 -0.51 -0.52
C ALA A 59 29.94 -0.01 -0.39
N GLY A 60 30.14 1.02 0.44
CA GLY A 60 31.45 1.58 0.77
C GLY A 60 32.07 2.42 -0.35
N ASP A 61 31.28 2.80 -1.35
CA ASP A 61 31.67 3.71 -2.43
C ASP A 61 31.25 5.16 -2.07
N PRO A 62 32.19 6.09 -1.89
CA PRO A 62 31.89 7.50 -1.59
C PRO A 62 31.04 8.21 -2.66
N ALA A 63 31.05 7.74 -3.91
CA ALA A 63 30.26 8.32 -4.99
C ALA A 63 28.77 7.88 -4.96
N THR A 64 28.45 6.83 -4.19
CA THR A 64 27.10 6.29 -4.11
C THR A 64 26.33 6.93 -2.95
N GLY A 65 25.64 8.04 -3.22
CA GLY A 65 24.78 8.70 -2.25
C GLY A 65 23.46 7.92 -1.98
N PRO A 66 22.79 8.15 -0.83
CA PRO A 66 21.51 7.51 -0.50
C PRO A 66 20.43 7.70 -1.56
N MET A 67 20.40 8.88 -2.20
CA MET A 67 19.41 9.18 -3.24
C MET A 67 19.65 8.40 -4.52
N THR A 68 20.91 8.17 -4.90
CA THR A 68 21.27 7.35 -6.07
C THR A 68 20.82 5.90 -5.89
N VAL A 69 20.98 5.37 -4.68
CA VAL A 69 20.45 4.05 -4.30
C VAL A 69 18.91 4.07 -4.31
N ALA A 70 18.29 5.08 -3.71
CA ALA A 70 16.84 5.21 -3.67
C ALA A 70 16.19 5.23 -5.07
N VAL A 71 16.78 5.95 -6.04
CA VAL A 71 16.31 5.95 -7.43
C VAL A 71 16.53 4.59 -8.07
N SER A 72 17.68 3.96 -7.81
CA SER A 72 18.01 2.63 -8.37
C SER A 72 17.10 1.51 -7.88
N PHE A 73 16.58 1.61 -6.66
CA PHE A 73 15.67 0.64 -6.04
C PHE A 73 14.19 1.02 -6.19
N ALA A 74 13.85 2.18 -6.76
CA ALA A 74 12.46 2.62 -6.86
C ALA A 74 11.53 1.61 -7.57
N HIS A 75 12.03 0.91 -8.59
CA HIS A 75 11.27 -0.11 -9.31
C HIS A 75 10.88 -1.32 -8.45
N THR A 76 11.62 -1.60 -7.36
CA THR A 76 11.33 -2.73 -6.46
C THR A 76 10.11 -2.44 -5.59
N LEU A 77 9.70 -1.17 -5.46
CA LEU A 77 8.49 -0.76 -4.75
C LEU A 77 7.23 -0.85 -5.62
N VAL A 78 7.37 -0.95 -6.94
CA VAL A 78 6.23 -0.96 -7.88
C VAL A 78 5.29 -2.15 -7.65
N PRO A 79 5.77 -3.40 -7.50
CA PRO A 79 4.87 -4.52 -7.22
C PRO A 79 4.12 -4.38 -5.88
N ILE A 80 4.77 -3.79 -4.89
CA ILE A 80 4.19 -3.52 -3.57
C ILE A 80 3.07 -2.50 -3.71
N ALA A 81 3.34 -1.37 -4.37
CA ALA A 81 2.35 -0.32 -4.60
C ALA A 81 1.14 -0.84 -5.40
N LEU A 82 1.36 -1.68 -6.41
CA LEU A 82 0.30 -2.32 -7.19
C LEU A 82 -0.55 -3.27 -6.32
N ALA A 83 0.08 -4.10 -5.50
CA ALA A 83 -0.62 -5.01 -4.61
C ALA A 83 -1.47 -4.27 -3.57
N TYR A 84 -0.95 -3.18 -2.98
CA TYR A 84 -1.74 -2.34 -2.08
C TYR A 84 -2.90 -1.67 -2.79
N ALA A 85 -2.69 -1.10 -3.98
CA ALA A 85 -3.77 -0.49 -4.76
C ALA A 85 -4.85 -1.52 -5.09
N PHE A 86 -4.47 -2.71 -5.54
CA PHE A 86 -5.40 -3.80 -5.81
C PHE A 86 -6.18 -4.19 -4.55
N ALA A 87 -5.50 -4.50 -3.45
CA ALA A 87 -6.14 -4.93 -2.21
C ALA A 87 -7.11 -3.86 -1.68
N HIS A 88 -6.71 -2.60 -1.73
CA HIS A 88 -7.48 -1.47 -1.25
C HIS A 88 -8.73 -1.20 -2.08
N TYR A 89 -8.64 -1.25 -3.42
CA TYR A 89 -9.77 -0.98 -4.31
C TYR A 89 -10.58 -2.22 -4.69
N PHE A 90 -10.19 -3.42 -4.23
CA PHE A 90 -10.84 -4.67 -4.63
C PHE A 90 -12.35 -4.67 -4.32
N THR A 91 -12.73 -4.33 -3.09
CA THR A 91 -14.14 -4.29 -2.66
C THR A 91 -14.91 -3.20 -3.38
N LEU A 92 -14.30 -2.03 -3.58
CA LEU A 92 -14.88 -0.94 -4.36
C LEU A 92 -15.23 -1.41 -5.78
N VAL A 93 -14.29 -2.04 -6.48
CA VAL A 93 -14.53 -2.55 -7.84
C VAL A 93 -15.61 -3.62 -7.87
N ILE A 94 -15.63 -4.52 -6.89
CA ILE A 94 -16.57 -5.65 -6.86
C ILE A 94 -17.98 -5.22 -6.48
N PHE A 95 -18.13 -4.27 -5.55
CA PHE A 95 -19.42 -3.87 -5.00
C PHE A 95 -19.95 -2.59 -5.66
N GLU A 96 -19.14 -1.54 -5.74
CA GLU A 96 -19.57 -0.30 -6.41
C GLU A 96 -19.53 -0.44 -7.94
N GLY A 97 -18.65 -1.29 -8.48
CA GLY A 97 -18.65 -1.59 -9.92
C GLY A 97 -19.96 -2.24 -10.39
N GLN A 98 -20.71 -2.88 -9.49
CA GLN A 98 -22.06 -3.39 -9.80
C GLN A 98 -23.07 -2.27 -10.03
N LEU A 99 -22.94 -1.14 -9.34
CA LEU A 99 -23.77 0.05 -9.60
C LEU A 99 -23.45 0.66 -10.96
N ALA A 100 -22.19 0.62 -11.38
CA ALA A 100 -21.78 1.09 -12.70
C ALA A 100 -22.45 0.29 -13.84
N ILE A 101 -22.78 -1.00 -13.62
CA ILE A 101 -23.51 -1.83 -14.59
C ILE A 101 -24.92 -1.30 -14.83
N ALA A 102 -25.61 -0.85 -13.78
CA ALA A 102 -26.92 -0.21 -13.95
C ALA A 102 -26.77 1.18 -14.59
N ALA A 103 -25.80 1.96 -14.12
CA ALA A 103 -25.58 3.33 -14.57
C ALA A 103 -25.14 3.45 -16.05
N ILE A 104 -24.47 2.43 -16.62
CA ILE A 104 -24.02 2.49 -18.02
C ILE A 104 -25.19 2.51 -19.02
N SER A 105 -26.35 1.96 -18.64
CA SER A 105 -27.55 1.99 -19.46
C SER A 105 -28.29 3.32 -19.41
N ASP A 106 -28.14 4.09 -18.32
CA ASP A 106 -28.72 5.42 -18.15
C ASP A 106 -27.75 6.42 -17.49
N PRO A 107 -26.65 6.79 -18.18
CA PRO A 107 -25.59 7.60 -17.58
C PRO A 107 -26.02 9.03 -17.23
N PHE A 108 -27.11 9.53 -17.82
CA PHE A 108 -27.63 10.88 -17.61
C PHE A 108 -28.93 10.89 -16.80
N GLY A 109 -29.45 9.74 -16.35
CA GLY A 109 -30.72 9.66 -15.61
C GLY A 109 -31.94 10.07 -16.45
N LEU A 110 -31.88 9.88 -17.78
CA LEU A 110 -32.92 10.28 -18.72
C LEU A 110 -33.93 9.14 -19.01
N GLY A 111 -33.83 8.03 -18.28
CA GLY A 111 -34.65 6.84 -18.49
C GLY A 111 -34.21 6.01 -19.70
N TRP A 112 -32.95 6.17 -20.14
CA TRP A 112 -32.41 5.36 -21.23
C TRP A 112 -32.18 3.93 -20.77
N ASN A 113 -32.26 2.98 -21.71
CA ASN A 113 -31.89 1.59 -21.45
C ASN A 113 -30.96 1.08 -22.55
N LEU A 114 -29.80 1.75 -22.69
CA LEU A 114 -28.89 1.53 -23.82
C LEU A 114 -28.38 0.09 -23.93
N PHE A 115 -28.19 -0.59 -22.79
CA PHE A 115 -27.64 -1.95 -22.73
C PHE A 115 -28.58 -2.97 -22.08
N GLY A 116 -29.82 -2.59 -21.74
CA GLY A 116 -30.76 -3.50 -21.09
C GLY A 116 -30.50 -3.69 -19.58
N THR A 117 -29.63 -2.91 -18.96
CA THR A 117 -29.12 -3.16 -17.60
C THR A 117 -29.68 -2.23 -16.51
N VAL A 118 -30.65 -1.35 -16.82
CA VAL A 118 -31.23 -0.41 -15.82
C VAL A 118 -31.79 -1.13 -14.59
N ASP A 119 -32.38 -2.31 -14.78
CA ASP A 119 -32.97 -3.10 -13.68
C ASP A 119 -31.95 -4.01 -12.96
N TYR A 120 -30.66 -3.89 -13.27
CA TYR A 120 -29.61 -4.68 -12.63
C TYR A 120 -29.57 -4.36 -11.13
N ARG A 121 -29.78 -5.38 -10.30
CA ARG A 121 -29.73 -5.26 -8.83
C ARG A 121 -28.38 -5.75 -8.32
N PRO A 122 -27.58 -4.89 -7.65
CA PRO A 122 -26.34 -5.31 -7.04
C PRO A 122 -26.55 -6.45 -6.04
N ASN A 123 -25.68 -7.44 -6.10
CA ASN A 123 -25.61 -8.53 -5.14
C ASN A 123 -24.34 -8.38 -4.29
N PHE A 124 -24.49 -7.78 -3.11
CA PHE A 124 -23.40 -7.63 -2.15
C PHE A 124 -23.08 -8.92 -1.37
N THR A 125 -23.85 -9.99 -1.56
CA THR A 125 -23.58 -11.31 -0.94
C THR A 125 -22.73 -12.22 -1.81
N TRP A 126 -22.37 -11.78 -3.02
CA TRP A 126 -21.62 -12.60 -3.98
C TRP A 126 -20.24 -13.04 -3.48
N ILE A 127 -19.55 -12.20 -2.70
CA ILE A 127 -18.30 -12.54 -2.06
C ILE A 127 -18.36 -12.25 -0.55
N GLY A 128 -18.11 -13.26 0.26
CA GLY A 128 -18.10 -13.12 1.71
C GLY A 128 -16.85 -12.39 2.23
N PRO A 129 -16.92 -11.75 3.41
CA PRO A 129 -15.77 -11.04 4.01
C PRO A 129 -14.51 -11.90 4.14
N THR A 130 -14.67 -13.19 4.46
CA THR A 130 -13.55 -14.14 4.57
C THR A 130 -12.81 -14.33 3.24
N ALA A 131 -13.53 -14.37 2.12
CA ALA A 131 -12.92 -14.52 0.80
C ALA A 131 -12.20 -13.24 0.38
N VAL A 132 -12.79 -12.07 0.64
CA VAL A 132 -12.15 -10.76 0.44
C VAL A 132 -10.83 -10.68 1.20
N TRP A 133 -10.85 -11.06 2.48
CA TRP A 133 -9.66 -11.05 3.33
C TRP A 133 -8.53 -11.91 2.75
N TRP A 134 -8.82 -13.15 2.31
CA TRP A 134 -7.83 -14.02 1.69
C TRP A 134 -7.28 -13.45 0.38
N ILE A 135 -8.12 -12.85 -0.46
CA ILE A 135 -7.68 -12.24 -1.73
C ILE A 135 -6.74 -11.06 -1.46
N GLN A 136 -7.12 -10.17 -0.54
CA GLN A 136 -6.31 -9.02 -0.15
C GLN A 136 -4.96 -9.46 0.45
N LEU A 137 -5.00 -10.44 1.36
CA LEU A 137 -3.80 -11.04 1.96
C LEU A 137 -2.86 -11.60 0.89
N LEU A 138 -3.37 -12.46 0.01
CA LEU A 138 -2.56 -13.10 -1.04
C LEU A 138 -1.99 -12.08 -2.01
N ALA A 139 -2.75 -11.05 -2.38
CA ALA A 139 -2.27 -9.96 -3.23
C ALA A 139 -1.11 -9.20 -2.57
N ILE A 140 -1.25 -8.80 -1.30
CA ILE A 140 -0.22 -8.08 -0.54
C ILE A 140 1.05 -8.95 -0.42
N VAL A 141 0.91 -10.22 -0.03
CA VAL A 141 2.05 -11.13 0.09
C VAL A 141 2.75 -11.31 -1.26
N ALA A 142 2.01 -11.55 -2.34
CA ALA A 142 2.58 -11.71 -3.67
C ALA A 142 3.35 -10.44 -4.13
N GLY A 143 2.79 -9.25 -3.89
CA GLY A 143 3.46 -7.98 -4.19
C GLY A 143 4.76 -7.80 -3.40
N HIS A 144 4.79 -8.20 -2.14
CA HIS A 144 6.00 -8.14 -1.32
C HIS A 144 7.05 -9.15 -1.76
N VAL A 145 6.67 -10.40 -2.07
CA VAL A 145 7.60 -11.41 -2.59
C VAL A 145 8.22 -10.90 -3.91
N ALA A 146 7.41 -10.39 -4.84
CA ALA A 146 7.90 -9.81 -6.08
C ALA A 146 8.86 -8.62 -5.82
N GLY A 147 8.52 -7.73 -4.89
CA GLY A 147 9.39 -6.61 -4.51
C GLY A 147 10.73 -7.06 -3.92
N VAL A 148 10.74 -8.09 -3.07
CA VAL A 148 11.96 -8.69 -2.50
C VAL A 148 12.83 -9.31 -3.59
N VAL A 149 12.24 -10.05 -4.53
CA VAL A 149 12.98 -10.66 -5.66
C VAL A 149 13.64 -9.58 -6.51
N LEU A 150 12.90 -8.52 -6.89
CA LEU A 150 13.49 -7.41 -7.64
C LEU A 150 14.59 -6.68 -6.87
N ALA A 151 14.42 -6.50 -5.55
CA ALA A 151 15.45 -5.91 -4.71
C ALA A 151 16.69 -6.80 -4.57
N HIS A 152 16.51 -8.12 -4.55
CA HIS A 152 17.60 -9.09 -4.55
C HIS A 152 18.42 -8.98 -5.83
N ASP A 153 17.75 -9.05 -6.98
CA ASP A 153 18.39 -8.95 -8.30
C ASP A 153 19.10 -7.62 -8.48
N ARG A 154 18.47 -6.52 -8.02
CA ARG A 154 19.08 -5.19 -8.09
C ARG A 154 20.29 -5.06 -7.17
N SER A 155 20.26 -5.65 -5.98
CA SER A 155 21.39 -5.67 -5.05
C SER A 155 22.60 -6.40 -5.64
N LEU A 156 22.37 -7.55 -6.29
CA LEU A 156 23.43 -8.31 -6.97
C LEU A 156 24.03 -7.54 -8.15
N ALA A 157 23.22 -6.76 -8.86
CA ALA A 157 23.69 -5.93 -9.97
C ALA A 157 24.50 -4.70 -9.52
N LEU A 158 24.28 -4.19 -8.30
CA LEU A 158 24.89 -2.96 -7.80
C LEU A 158 26.08 -3.18 -6.86
N PHE A 159 26.11 -4.29 -6.12
CA PHE A 159 27.08 -4.49 -5.05
C PHE A 159 27.94 -5.74 -5.28
N PRO A 160 29.23 -5.72 -4.89
CA PRO A 160 30.07 -6.92 -4.88
C PRO A 160 29.48 -8.03 -4.02
N ALA A 161 29.59 -9.29 -4.46
CA ALA A 161 28.95 -10.46 -3.84
C ALA A 161 29.16 -10.58 -2.32
N ALA A 162 30.33 -10.20 -1.81
CA ALA A 162 30.65 -10.24 -0.38
C ALA A 162 29.86 -9.23 0.48
N ARG A 163 29.33 -8.14 -0.11
CA ARG A 163 28.58 -7.08 0.58
C ARG A 163 27.09 -7.07 0.23
N ALA A 164 26.71 -7.67 -0.91
CA ALA A 164 25.33 -7.80 -1.37
C ALA A 164 24.42 -8.56 -0.37
N VAL A 165 24.96 -9.53 0.36
CA VAL A 165 24.19 -10.29 1.38
C VAL A 165 23.89 -9.44 2.62
N ARG A 166 24.81 -8.56 3.05
CA ARG A 166 24.58 -7.69 4.22
C ARG A 166 23.60 -6.55 3.92
N SER A 167 23.60 -6.01 2.71
CA SER A 167 22.62 -5.00 2.30
C SER A 167 21.20 -5.57 2.22
N GLN A 168 21.05 -6.89 2.04
CA GLN A 168 19.75 -7.57 2.02
C GLN A 168 19.06 -7.63 3.37
N TYR A 169 19.79 -7.69 4.50
CA TYR A 169 19.14 -7.68 5.81
C TYR A 169 18.34 -6.39 6.07
N ALA A 170 18.84 -5.26 5.56
CA ALA A 170 18.17 -3.98 5.65
C ALA A 170 16.83 -3.99 4.89
N MET A 171 16.88 -4.43 3.64
CA MET A 171 15.71 -4.46 2.78
C MET A 171 14.71 -5.52 3.22
N LEU A 172 15.18 -6.69 3.67
CA LEU A 172 14.34 -7.74 4.24
C LEU A 172 13.62 -7.24 5.50
N ALA A 173 14.33 -6.59 6.42
CA ALA A 173 13.73 -6.01 7.62
C ALA A 173 12.66 -4.96 7.27
N LEU A 174 12.94 -4.08 6.29
CA LEU A 174 11.98 -3.11 5.78
C LEU A 174 10.72 -3.80 5.25
N MET A 175 10.88 -4.83 4.41
CA MET A 175 9.77 -5.56 3.81
C MET A 175 8.94 -6.32 4.84
N VAL A 176 9.58 -6.96 5.83
CA VAL A 176 8.90 -7.64 6.93
C VAL A 176 8.14 -6.63 7.78
N ALA A 177 8.73 -5.50 8.14
CA ALA A 177 8.06 -4.45 8.91
C ALA A 177 6.82 -3.91 8.17
N LEU A 178 6.95 -3.61 6.87
CA LEU A 178 5.83 -3.15 6.04
C LEU A 178 4.72 -4.20 5.92
N THR A 179 5.09 -5.46 5.70
CA THR A 179 4.11 -6.57 5.62
C THR A 179 3.40 -6.73 6.96
N THR A 180 4.14 -6.74 8.07
CA THR A 180 3.57 -6.92 9.41
C THR A 180 2.62 -5.77 9.73
N LEU A 181 3.02 -4.53 9.45
CA LEU A 181 2.18 -3.34 9.59
C LEU A 181 0.90 -3.44 8.74
N GLY A 182 1.04 -3.82 7.46
CA GLY A 182 -0.10 -4.03 6.55
C GLY A 182 -1.07 -5.09 7.07
N LEU A 183 -0.57 -6.21 7.58
CA LEU A 183 -1.39 -7.28 8.15
C LEU A 183 -2.08 -6.86 9.45
N THR A 184 -1.40 -6.12 10.31
CA THR A 184 -2.02 -5.60 11.54
C THR A 184 -3.13 -4.62 11.24
N ILE A 185 -2.96 -3.76 10.23
CA ILE A 185 -4.00 -2.83 9.80
C ILE A 185 -5.18 -3.61 9.20
N LEU A 186 -4.92 -4.58 8.32
CA LEU A 186 -5.96 -5.41 7.73
C LEU A 186 -6.73 -6.26 8.75
N ALA A 187 -6.09 -6.66 9.85
CA ALA A 187 -6.74 -7.41 10.92
C ALA A 187 -7.47 -6.52 11.94
N ALA A 188 -7.16 -5.23 11.98
CA ALA A 188 -7.71 -4.27 12.94
C ALA A 188 -8.86 -3.42 12.37
N GLY A 189 -8.96 -3.30 11.04
CA GLY A 189 -10.13 -2.79 10.34
C GLY A 189 -11.13 -3.90 10.02
#